data_AF-A0AAV6X135-F1
#
_entry.id   AF-A0AAV6X135-F1
#
_cell.length_a   1.000
_cell.length_b   1.000
_cell.length_c   1.000
_cell.angle_alpha   90.00
_cell.angle_beta   90.00
_cell.angle_gamma   90.00
#
_symmetry.space_group_name_H-M   'P 1'
#
loop_
_entity.id
_entity.type
_entity.pdbx_description
1 polymer ?
#
loop_
_entity_poly.entity_id
_entity_poly.type
_entity_poly.pdbx_seq_one_letter_code
_entity_poly.pdbx_strand_id
1 'polypeptide(L)'
;MARNAYIFPLIYTSFDCMPQFLLDDLWSEAKENTTLPEEAKSYVLEDFNEKWKQGKYELKKKYFRPYQNDPEKLKELTVDLVPLEQFKYLVDYWKLVETQEEAERNTQNIAQHKFHHNLGRTPILELKKKVLLIEGKFPSRIDIFCESRPVTPETSNLIKQMRESISRVPEAERTAELE
;
A
#
# COMPACT_ATOMS: atom_id res chain seq x y z
N MET A 1 -7.83 18.01 3.98
CA MET A 1 -9.06 17.45 4.56
C MET A 1 -8.98 16.02 5.12
N ALA A 2 -8.50 15.01 4.37
CA ALA A 2 -8.67 13.58 4.69
C ALA A 2 -8.13 13.06 6.05
N ARG A 3 -7.28 13.82 6.75
CA ARG A 3 -6.79 13.50 8.11
C ARG A 3 -7.62 14.16 9.22
N ASN A 4 -8.54 15.05 8.88
CA ASN A 4 -9.40 15.75 9.83
C ASN A 4 -10.70 14.95 10.02
N ALA A 5 -10.84 14.29 11.16
CA ALA A 5 -11.99 13.43 11.46
C ALA A 5 -13.32 14.18 11.67
N TYR A 6 -13.28 15.50 11.86
CA TYR A 6 -14.48 16.34 11.94
C TYR A 6 -15.12 16.58 10.57
N ILE A 7 -14.29 16.59 9.52
CA ILE A 7 -14.74 16.84 8.14
C ILE A 7 -14.91 15.52 7.41
N PHE A 8 -13.97 14.59 7.61
CA PHE A 8 -13.93 13.30 6.93
C PHE A 8 -14.00 12.15 7.95
N PRO A 9 -15.18 11.52 8.13
CA PRO A 9 -15.40 10.58 9.22
C PRO A 9 -14.50 9.35 9.17
N LEU A 10 -14.05 8.90 10.34
CA LEU A 10 -13.22 7.70 10.46
C LEU A 10 -14.03 6.42 10.74
N ILE A 11 -15.36 6.53 10.81
CA ILE A 11 -16.28 5.44 11.17
C ILE A 11 -16.44 4.36 10.09
N TYR A 12 -16.17 4.67 8.83
CA TYR A 12 -16.31 3.71 7.74
C TYR A 12 -15.19 2.67 7.78
N THR A 13 -15.49 1.41 7.47
CA THR A 13 -14.48 0.33 7.44
C THR A 13 -13.51 0.48 6.27
N SER A 14 -14.05 0.69 5.06
CA SER A 14 -13.30 0.95 3.83
C SER A 14 -13.65 2.32 3.23
N PHE A 15 -12.78 2.81 2.35
CA PHE A 15 -12.98 4.06 1.63
C PHE A 15 -14.11 3.95 0.59
N ASP A 16 -14.30 2.75 0.03
CA ASP A 16 -15.35 2.47 -0.96
C ASP A 16 -16.75 2.41 -0.34
N CYS A 17 -16.84 2.18 0.97
CA CYS A 17 -18.11 2.24 1.70
C CYS A 17 -18.53 3.67 2.09
N MET A 18 -17.73 4.68 1.76
CA MET A 18 -18.09 6.06 2.05
C MET A 18 -19.17 6.56 1.10
N PRO A 19 -20.10 7.40 1.60
CA PRO A 19 -21.04 8.08 0.75
C PRO A 19 -20.35 8.87 -0.37
N GLN A 20 -20.88 8.75 -1.59
CA GLN A 20 -20.30 9.37 -2.78
C GLN A 20 -20.15 10.90 -2.65
N PHE A 21 -21.07 11.56 -1.95
CA PHE A 21 -21.00 13.01 -1.72
C PHE A 21 -19.72 13.43 -0.99
N LEU A 22 -19.23 12.64 -0.02
CA LEU A 22 -17.98 12.94 0.68
C LEU A 22 -16.76 12.80 -0.25
N LEU A 23 -16.82 11.86 -1.18
CA LEU A 23 -15.76 11.65 -2.17
C LEU A 23 -15.76 12.77 -3.21
N ASP A 24 -16.94 13.26 -3.60
CA ASP A 24 -17.08 14.39 -4.50
C ASP A 24 -16.68 15.72 -3.84
N ASP A 25 -16.89 15.88 -2.53
CA ASP A 25 -16.38 17.03 -1.76
C ASP A 25 -14.85 17.04 -1.72
N LEU A 26 -14.20 15.89 -1.46
CA LEU A 26 -12.75 15.75 -1.53
C LEU A 26 -12.20 16.09 -2.92
N TRP A 27 -12.90 15.64 -3.97
CA TRP A 27 -12.53 15.95 -5.35
C TRP A 27 -12.66 17.45 -5.66
N SER A 28 -13.74 18.08 -5.18
CA SER A 28 -13.98 19.51 -5.37
C SER A 28 -12.90 20.34 -4.68
N GLU A 29 -12.51 20.02 -3.44
CA GLU A 29 -11.40 20.69 -2.75
C GLU A 29 -10.07 20.51 -3.49
N ALA A 30 -9.79 19.32 -4.02
CA ALA A 30 -8.58 19.10 -4.80
C ALA A 30 -8.55 19.95 -6.07
N LYS A 31 -9.68 20.06 -6.79
CA LYS A 31 -9.82 20.92 -7.97
C LYS A 31 -9.69 22.41 -7.65
N GLU A 32 -10.22 22.87 -6.52
CA GLU A 32 -10.08 24.28 -6.13
C GLU A 32 -8.63 24.65 -5.84
N ASN A 33 -7.85 23.71 -5.30
CA ASN A 33 -6.45 23.94 -4.93
C ASN A 33 -5.45 23.59 -6.04
N THR A 34 -5.88 22.94 -7.14
CA THR A 34 -4.98 22.43 -8.18
C THR A 34 -5.56 22.56 -9.58
N THR A 35 -4.73 22.67 -10.61
CA THR A 35 -5.13 22.65 -12.03
C THR A 35 -5.13 21.23 -12.60
N LEU A 36 -5.65 20.26 -11.86
CA LEU A 36 -5.67 18.86 -12.28
C LEU A 36 -6.82 18.58 -13.28
N PRO A 37 -6.57 17.73 -14.29
CA PRO A 37 -7.60 17.34 -15.25
C PRO A 37 -8.55 16.28 -14.65
N GLU A 38 -9.71 16.05 -15.25
CA GLU A 38 -10.74 15.13 -14.68
C GLU A 38 -10.25 13.68 -14.60
N GLU A 39 -9.40 13.29 -15.54
CA GLU A 39 -8.78 11.96 -15.61
C GLU A 39 -7.92 11.66 -14.39
N ALA A 40 -7.47 12.69 -13.66
CA ALA A 40 -6.70 12.54 -12.43
C ALA A 40 -7.57 12.21 -11.20
N LYS A 41 -8.91 12.25 -11.31
CA LYS A 41 -9.82 12.03 -10.17
C LYS A 41 -9.54 10.72 -9.44
N SER A 42 -9.33 9.63 -10.17
CA SER A 42 -9.04 8.31 -9.59
C SER A 42 -7.77 8.32 -8.74
N TYR A 43 -6.67 8.86 -9.28
CA TYR A 43 -5.39 8.97 -8.59
C TYR A 43 -5.46 9.87 -7.35
N VAL A 44 -6.21 10.96 -7.44
CA VAL A 44 -6.40 11.88 -6.31
C VAL A 44 -7.22 11.22 -5.20
N LEU A 45 -8.27 10.49 -5.53
CA LEU A 45 -9.05 9.73 -4.55
C LEU A 45 -8.23 8.60 -3.92
N GLU A 46 -7.35 7.95 -4.68
CA GLU A 46 -6.42 6.95 -4.16
C GLU A 46 -5.44 7.55 -3.14
N ASP A 47 -4.83 8.71 -3.45
CA ASP A 47 -3.96 9.43 -2.51
C ASP A 47 -4.72 9.89 -1.24
N PHE A 48 -5.97 10.33 -1.36
CA PHE A 48 -6.80 10.62 -0.19
C PHE A 48 -7.12 9.38 0.64
N ASN A 49 -7.40 8.24 -0.01
CA ASN A 49 -7.61 6.96 0.67
C ASN A 49 -6.38 6.55 1.48
N GLU A 50 -5.18 6.67 0.91
CA GLU A 50 -3.93 6.42 1.63
C GLU A 50 -3.75 7.35 2.82
N LYS A 51 -3.97 8.66 2.65
CA LYS A 51 -3.90 9.64 3.74
C LYS A 51 -4.91 9.37 4.86
N TRP A 52 -6.11 8.93 4.51
CA TRP A 52 -7.15 8.54 5.47
C TRP A 52 -6.77 7.29 6.26
N LYS A 53 -6.31 6.23 5.57
CA LYS A 53 -5.79 5.00 6.21
C LYS A 53 -4.61 5.33 7.13
N GLN A 54 -3.70 6.20 6.69
CA GLN A 54 -2.58 6.65 7.51
C GLN A 54 -3.05 7.40 8.77
N GLY A 55 -4.07 8.24 8.66
CA GLY A 55 -4.69 8.91 9.81
C GLY A 55 -5.17 7.91 10.87
N LYS A 56 -5.90 6.86 10.45
CA LYS A 56 -6.33 5.77 11.34
C LYS A 56 -5.16 5.01 11.96
N TYR A 57 -4.12 4.74 11.17
CA TYR A 57 -2.92 4.06 11.65
C TYR A 57 -2.22 4.87 12.75
N GLU A 58 -2.01 6.17 12.55
CA GLU A 58 -1.37 7.03 13.54
C GLU A 58 -2.21 7.13 14.83
N LEU A 59 -3.53 7.21 14.71
CA LEU A 59 -4.44 7.18 15.86
C LEU A 59 -4.33 5.86 16.63
N LYS A 60 -4.38 4.73 15.92
CA LYS A 60 -4.22 3.40 16.54
C LYS A 60 -2.87 3.27 17.22
N LYS A 61 -1.80 3.74 16.58
CA LYS A 61 -0.43 3.66 17.10
C LYS A 61 -0.23 4.52 18.35
N LYS A 62 -0.78 5.74 18.36
CA LYS A 62 -0.58 6.70 19.45
C LYS A 62 -1.50 6.46 20.65
N TYR A 63 -2.76 6.08 20.41
CA TYR A 63 -3.78 6.04 21.46
C TYR A 63 -4.30 4.64 21.76
N PHE A 64 -4.29 3.70 20.81
CA PHE A 64 -4.82 2.35 21.08
C PHE A 64 -3.73 1.39 21.55
N ARG A 65 -2.64 1.23 20.78
CA ARG A 65 -1.57 0.27 21.08
C ARG A 65 -0.95 0.43 22.47
N PRO A 66 -0.67 1.66 22.98
CA PRO A 66 -0.05 1.81 24.29
C PRO A 66 -0.97 1.44 25.46
N TYR A 67 -2.28 1.56 25.28
CA TYR A 67 -3.29 1.35 26.33
C TYR A 67 -4.20 0.16 26.04
N GLN A 68 -3.78 -0.76 25.17
CA GLN A 68 -4.57 -1.91 24.75
C GLN A 68 -5.01 -2.79 25.94
N ASN A 69 -4.19 -2.84 26.99
CA ASN A 69 -4.44 -3.61 28.22
C ASN A 69 -5.21 -2.81 29.29
N ASP A 70 -5.35 -1.49 29.14
CA ASP A 70 -5.97 -0.58 30.10
C ASP A 70 -7.28 0.01 29.51
N PRO A 71 -8.39 -0.73 29.56
CA PRO A 71 -9.65 -0.31 28.93
C PRO A 71 -10.26 0.94 29.58
N GLU A 72 -9.98 1.21 30.86
CA GLU A 72 -10.45 2.40 31.57
C GLU A 72 -9.77 3.67 31.01
N LYS A 73 -8.45 3.64 30.81
CA LYS A 73 -7.71 4.76 30.19
C LYS A 73 -8.17 5.02 28.76
N LEU A 74 -8.47 3.98 27.98
CA LEU A 74 -9.02 4.13 26.62
C LEU A 74 -10.37 4.87 26.59
N LYS A 75 -11.18 4.75 27.66
CA LYS A 75 -12.46 5.46 27.78
C LYS A 75 -12.31 6.91 28.23
N GLU A 76 -11.30 7.18 29.06
CA GLU A 76 -10.99 8.53 29.57
C GLU A 76 -10.19 9.38 28.57
N LEU A 77 -9.56 8.74 27.57
CA LEU A 77 -8.79 9.41 26.54
C LEU A 77 -9.67 10.33 25.68
N THR A 78 -9.53 11.63 25.91
CA THR A 78 -10.00 12.67 24.99
C THR A 78 -8.93 12.91 23.92
N VAL A 79 -9.28 12.67 22.66
CA VAL A 79 -8.39 12.89 21.52
C VAL A 79 -8.86 14.14 20.77
N ASP A 80 -8.16 15.26 20.92
CA ASP A 80 -8.57 16.55 20.30
C ASP A 80 -8.71 16.47 18.77
N LEU A 81 -7.96 15.55 18.15
CA LEU A 81 -7.93 15.32 16.70
C LEU A 81 -9.17 14.61 16.14
N VAL A 82 -9.99 13.95 16.98
CA VAL A 82 -11.10 13.10 16.55
C VAL A 82 -12.30 13.25 17.48
N PRO A 83 -13.53 13.38 16.94
CA PRO A 83 -14.73 13.36 17.78
C PRO A 83 -14.77 12.09 18.66
N LEU A 84 -15.09 12.26 19.95
CA LEU A 84 -15.03 11.18 20.94
C LEU A 84 -15.86 9.94 20.54
N GLU A 85 -17.03 10.15 19.94
CA GLU A 85 -17.90 9.07 19.46
C GLU A 85 -17.24 8.24 18.35
N GLN A 86 -16.58 8.91 17.38
CA GLN A 86 -15.85 8.21 16.33
C GLN A 86 -14.66 7.43 16.91
N PHE A 87 -13.97 7.99 17.90
CA PHE A 87 -12.85 7.31 18.55
C PHE A 87 -13.32 6.05 19.30
N LYS A 88 -14.42 6.12 20.04
CA LYS A 88 -15.02 4.96 20.73
C LYS A 88 -15.37 3.85 19.73
N TYR A 89 -16.04 4.21 18.64
CA TYR A 89 -16.37 3.27 17.56
C TYR A 89 -15.12 2.57 17.00
N LEU A 90 -14.04 3.32 16.75
CA LEU A 90 -12.77 2.76 16.27
C LEU A 90 -12.14 1.79 17.28
N VAL A 91 -12.18 2.12 18.57
CA VAL A 91 -11.66 1.26 19.64
C VAL A 91 -12.42 -0.07 19.67
N ASP A 92 -13.74 -0.03 19.57
CA ASP A 92 -14.57 -1.24 19.53
C ASP A 92 -14.28 -2.06 18.27
N TYR A 93 -14.17 -1.41 17.10
CA TYR A 93 -13.80 -2.05 15.84
C TYR A 93 -12.43 -2.75 15.91
N TRP A 94 -11.42 -2.13 16.53
CA TRP A 94 -10.08 -2.72 16.69
C TRP A 94 -10.03 -3.87 17.70
N LYS A 95 -11.04 -4.00 18.56
CA LYS A 95 -11.18 -5.11 19.52
C LYS A 95 -11.95 -6.30 18.96
N LEU A 96 -12.60 -6.16 17.81
CA LEU A 96 -13.28 -7.28 17.15
C LEU A 96 -12.26 -8.37 16.80
N VAL A 97 -12.66 -9.63 17.02
CA VAL A 97 -11.82 -10.81 16.78
C VAL A 97 -11.38 -10.89 15.32
N GLU A 98 -12.32 -10.71 14.39
CA GLU A 98 -12.05 -10.74 12.94
C GLU A 98 -10.97 -9.72 12.54
N THR A 99 -11.05 -8.50 13.06
CA THR A 99 -10.08 -7.43 12.82
C THR A 99 -8.69 -7.78 13.35
N GLN A 100 -8.61 -8.50 14.48
CA GLN A 100 -7.35 -8.92 15.08
C GLN A 100 -6.73 -10.07 14.28
N GLU A 101 -7.52 -11.08 13.91
CA GLU A 101 -7.08 -12.19 13.08
C GLU A 101 -6.56 -11.70 11.72
N GLU A 102 -7.25 -10.73 11.10
CA GLU A 102 -6.78 -10.14 9.85
C GLU A 102 -5.44 -9.40 10.03
N ALA A 103 -5.29 -8.64 11.13
CA ALA A 103 -4.03 -7.95 11.43
C ALA A 103 -2.87 -8.93 11.68
N GLU A 104 -3.13 -10.06 12.34
CA GLU A 104 -2.15 -11.12 12.55
C GLU A 104 -1.75 -11.79 11.24
N ARG A 105 -2.73 -12.18 10.39
CA ARG A 105 -2.46 -12.72 9.05
C ARG A 105 -1.64 -11.76 8.21
N ASN A 106 -1.98 -10.47 8.20
CA ASN A 106 -1.22 -9.46 7.46
C ASN A 106 0.22 -9.33 7.97
N THR A 107 0.43 -9.42 9.29
CA THR A 107 1.77 -9.42 9.88
C THR A 107 2.57 -10.65 9.45
N GLN A 108 1.94 -11.83 9.45
CA GLN A 108 2.56 -13.07 8.98
C GLN A 108 2.90 -13.01 7.48
N ASN A 109 2.00 -12.50 6.65
CA ASN A 109 2.23 -12.32 5.21
C ASN A 109 3.42 -11.39 4.96
N ILE A 110 3.47 -10.23 5.64
CA ILE A 110 4.60 -9.31 5.55
C ILE A 110 5.91 -9.97 5.98
N ALA A 111 5.90 -10.77 7.05
CA ALA A 111 7.09 -11.51 7.49
C ALA A 111 7.56 -12.56 6.47
N GLN A 112 6.66 -13.09 5.64
CA GLN A 112 6.97 -14.03 4.56
C GLN A 112 7.45 -13.33 3.28
N HIS A 113 7.27 -12.01 3.14
CA HIS A 113 7.77 -11.28 1.97
C HIS A 113 9.30 -11.38 1.91
N LYS A 114 9.80 -11.99 0.82
CA LYS A 114 11.23 -12.17 0.57
C LYS A 114 11.65 -11.44 -0.69
N PHE A 115 12.97 -11.30 -0.84
CA PHE A 115 13.61 -10.81 -2.07
C PHE A 115 13.21 -9.36 -2.41
N HIS A 116 13.36 -8.43 -1.48
CA HIS A 116 13.09 -7.02 -1.75
C HIS A 116 13.99 -6.47 -2.87
N HIS A 117 13.44 -5.57 -3.70
CA HIS A 117 14.24 -4.89 -4.72
C HIS A 117 15.19 -3.87 -4.06
N ASN A 118 16.33 -3.59 -4.70
CA ASN A 118 17.38 -2.67 -4.23
C ASN A 118 17.49 -1.37 -5.05
N LEU A 119 16.53 -1.12 -5.95
CA LEU A 119 16.55 0.02 -6.88
C LEU A 119 16.43 1.40 -6.20
N GLY A 120 15.94 1.44 -4.96
CA GLY A 120 15.68 2.68 -4.23
C GLY A 120 14.69 3.55 -5.00
N ARG A 121 15.11 4.77 -5.36
CA ARG A 121 14.29 5.72 -6.16
C ARG A 121 14.40 5.52 -7.67
N THR A 122 15.22 4.57 -8.12
CA THR A 122 15.41 4.32 -9.55
C THR A 122 14.19 3.59 -10.09
N PRO A 123 13.45 4.18 -11.04
CA PRO A 123 12.29 3.50 -11.61
C PRO A 123 12.73 2.28 -12.44
N ILE A 124 11.89 1.25 -12.49
CA ILE A 124 12.13 0.04 -13.29
C ILE A 124 12.38 0.36 -14.76
N LEU A 125 11.76 1.41 -15.30
CA LEU A 125 11.96 1.85 -16.69
C LEU A 125 13.40 2.32 -16.95
N GLU A 126 14.02 3.00 -15.98
CA GLU A 126 15.44 3.39 -16.10
C GLU A 126 16.35 2.17 -16.04
N LEU A 127 16.04 1.20 -15.17
CA LEU A 127 16.77 -0.06 -15.15
C LEU A 127 16.67 -0.77 -16.51
N LYS A 128 15.47 -0.85 -17.09
CA LYS A 128 15.24 -1.43 -18.42
C LYS A 128 16.09 -0.76 -19.50
N LYS A 129 16.15 0.57 -19.50
CA LYS A 129 16.98 1.34 -20.45
C LYS A 129 18.47 1.05 -20.27
N LYS A 130 18.95 0.93 -19.02
CA LYS A 130 20.36 0.61 -18.72
C LYS A 130 20.73 -0.78 -19.25
N VAL A 131 19.91 -1.79 -18.98
CA VAL A 131 20.17 -3.16 -19.45
C VAL A 131 20.11 -3.23 -20.98
N LEU A 132 19.12 -2.57 -21.61
CA LEU A 132 19.04 -2.48 -23.07
C LEU A 132 20.30 -1.84 -23.69
N LEU A 133 20.85 -0.80 -23.08
CA LEU A 133 22.07 -0.15 -23.57
C LEU A 133 23.30 -1.05 -23.48
N ILE A 134 23.40 -1.87 -22.43
CA ILE A 134 24.54 -2.76 -22.17
C ILE A 134 24.47 -4.02 -23.03
N GLU A 135 23.30 -4.66 -23.08
CA GLU A 135 23.11 -5.97 -23.73
C GLU A 135 22.64 -5.86 -25.19
N GLY A 136 22.16 -4.69 -25.62
CA GLY A 136 21.60 -4.46 -26.95
C GLY A 136 20.27 -5.17 -27.20
N LYS A 137 19.68 -5.80 -26.17
CA LYS A 137 18.40 -6.51 -26.23
C LYS A 137 17.44 -5.95 -25.18
N PHE A 138 16.15 -5.96 -25.50
CA PHE A 138 15.16 -5.54 -24.52
C PHE A 138 15.12 -6.55 -23.36
N PRO A 139 15.29 -6.11 -22.11
CA PRO A 139 15.43 -7.02 -20.99
C PRO A 139 14.12 -7.75 -20.68
N SER A 140 14.22 -9.04 -20.43
CA SER A 140 13.10 -9.86 -19.94
C SER A 140 12.73 -9.47 -18.51
N ARG A 141 11.53 -9.87 -18.06
CA ARG A 141 11.11 -9.75 -16.66
C ARG A 141 12.13 -10.38 -15.70
N ILE A 142 12.77 -11.47 -16.13
CA ILE A 142 13.77 -12.18 -15.32
C ILE A 142 15.09 -11.43 -15.26
N ASP A 143 15.52 -10.77 -16.34
CA ASP A 143 16.73 -9.95 -16.34
C ASP A 143 16.53 -8.76 -15.39
N ILE A 144 15.36 -8.10 -15.46
CA ILE A 144 15.00 -7.03 -14.52
C ILE A 144 14.91 -7.54 -13.08
N PHE A 145 14.38 -8.74 -12.86
CA PHE A 145 14.35 -9.35 -11.53
C PHE A 145 15.76 -9.58 -10.98
N CYS A 146 16.68 -10.09 -11.79
CA CYS A 146 18.07 -10.33 -11.40
C CYS A 146 18.79 -9.01 -11.07
N GLU A 147 18.64 -8.01 -11.94
CA GLU A 147 19.32 -6.72 -11.80
C GLU A 147 18.77 -5.87 -10.65
N SER A 148 17.48 -6.03 -10.32
CA SER A 148 16.82 -5.22 -9.27
C SER A 148 17.00 -5.77 -7.85
N ARG A 149 17.70 -6.89 -7.64
CA ARG A 149 17.75 -7.58 -6.34
C ARG A 149 19.19 -7.85 -5.91
N PRO A 150 19.48 -7.86 -4.60
CA PRO A 150 20.80 -8.24 -4.13
C PRO A 150 21.07 -9.72 -4.42
N VAL A 151 22.30 -10.02 -4.83
CA VAL A 151 22.78 -11.38 -5.03
C VAL A 151 23.06 -12.01 -3.67
N THR A 152 22.08 -12.73 -3.15
CA THR A 152 22.20 -13.57 -1.95
C THR A 152 22.17 -15.05 -2.34
N PRO A 153 22.63 -15.99 -1.50
CA PRO A 153 22.54 -17.42 -1.80
C PRO A 153 21.10 -17.86 -2.13
N GLU A 154 20.11 -17.31 -1.42
CA GLU A 154 18.69 -17.57 -1.69
C GLU A 154 18.25 -17.00 -3.05
N THR A 155 18.61 -15.74 -3.36
CA THR A 155 18.28 -15.11 -4.64
C THR A 155 18.91 -15.88 -5.80
N SER A 156 20.17 -16.32 -5.66
CA SER A 156 20.88 -17.08 -6.69
C SER A 156 20.23 -18.43 -6.98
N ASN A 157 19.82 -19.14 -5.93
CA ASN A 157 19.10 -20.40 -6.07
C ASN A 157 17.74 -20.19 -6.77
N LEU A 158 17.01 -19.13 -6.42
CA LEU A 158 15.76 -18.77 -7.08
C LEU A 158 15.98 -18.42 -8.56
N ILE A 159 16.97 -17.59 -8.87
CA ILE A 159 17.32 -17.22 -10.26
C ILE A 159 17.63 -18.47 -11.08
N LYS A 160 18.36 -19.43 -10.50
CA LYS A 160 18.65 -20.72 -11.15
C LYS A 160 17.35 -21.48 -11.47
N GLN A 161 16.45 -21.63 -10.50
CA GLN A 161 15.15 -22.27 -10.69
C GLN A 161 14.29 -21.56 -11.75
N MET A 162 14.29 -20.23 -11.76
CA MET A 162 13.57 -19.43 -12.75
C MET A 162 14.11 -19.69 -14.16
N ARG A 163 15.43 -19.68 -14.34
CA ARG A 163 16.09 -19.97 -15.62
C ARG A 163 15.83 -21.40 -16.10
N GLU A 164 15.86 -22.37 -15.19
CA GLU A 164 15.49 -23.77 -15.49
C GLU A 164 14.01 -23.93 -15.88
N SER A 165 13.13 -23.09 -15.33
CA SER A 165 11.71 -23.09 -15.69
C SER A 165 11.49 -22.48 -17.07
N ILE A 166 12.18 -21.37 -17.38
CA ILE A 166 12.15 -20.77 -18.72
C ILE A 166 12.62 -21.78 -19.77
N SER A 167 13.72 -22.49 -19.50
CA SER A 167 14.35 -23.38 -20.49
C SER A 167 13.42 -24.50 -20.97
N ARG A 168 12.44 -24.89 -20.15
CA ARG A 168 11.42 -25.90 -20.47
C ARG A 168 10.32 -25.38 -21.41
N VAL A 169 10.07 -24.07 -21.43
CA VAL A 169 9.05 -23.45 -22.29
C VAL A 169 9.63 -23.24 -23.70
N PRO A 170 8.96 -23.59 -24.80
CA PRO A 170 9.44 -23.32 -26.16
C PRO A 170 9.69 -21.82 -26.40
N GLU A 171 10.75 -21.47 -27.16
CA GLU A 171 11.14 -20.06 -27.37
C GLU A 171 10.04 -19.20 -28.01
N ALA A 172 9.19 -19.81 -28.84
CA ALA A 172 8.04 -19.15 -29.48
C ALA A 172 6.96 -18.67 -28.49
N GLU A 173 6.85 -19.30 -27.31
CA GLU A 173 5.89 -18.90 -26.26
C GLU A 173 6.48 -17.90 -25.27
N ARG A 174 7.79 -17.63 -25.33
CA ARG A 174 8.49 -16.74 -24.37
C ARG A 174 8.40 -15.25 -24.72
N THR A 175 8.13 -14.91 -25.99
CA THR A 175 8.15 -13.53 -26.51
C THR A 175 6.76 -12.94 -26.78
N ALA A 176 5.68 -13.68 -26.49
CA ALA A 176 4.31 -13.30 -26.87
C ALA A 176 3.70 -12.11 -26.10
N GLU A 177 4.43 -11.44 -25.19
CA GLU A 177 3.95 -10.26 -24.45
C GLU A 177 4.46 -8.92 -25.01
N LEU A 178 4.80 -8.83 -26.30
CA LEU A 178 5.29 -7.59 -26.95
C LEU A 178 4.32 -6.93 -27.95
N GLU A 179 3.01 -7.17 -27.82
CA GLU A 179 1.98 -6.34 -28.48
C GLU A 179 1.13 -5.58 -27.46
#